data_AF-A0A0Q4M473-F1
#
_entry.id   AF-A0A0Q4M473-F1
#
_cell.length_a   1.000
_cell.length_b   1.000
_cell.length_c   1.000
_cell.angle_alpha   90.00
_cell.angle_beta   90.00
_cell.angle_gamma   90.00
#
_symmetry.space_group_name_H-M   'P 1'
#
loop_
_entity.id
_entity.type
_entity.pdbx_description
1 polymer ?
#
loop_
_entity_poly.entity_id
_entity_poly.type
_entity_poly.pdbx_seq_one_letter_code
_entity_poly.pdbx_strand_id
1 'polypeptide(L)'
;MLYNAYEWQRSMLAGASAMANFGAGLLQNPSNPFAYFGGGPVLGSALAVFAHASAPRGKPAFGFDHTEIDGKQVSVREEIVLRRPFGQLKRFVREGVEGSPKLLIVAPMSGHYATLLRGTVERMLPFAEVYITDWRDAKLVPISGGRFDLDDYIDYVVAFLEQIGAEGDRRAHVLAVCQPSVPVYAATALMGADKHPNRPHTLTMMGGPIDTREAPTAVNTLATQRPHAWFEQNVIATVPVTYPGAGRRVYPGFLQLAGFMSMNLGSHMISHYEMFKHLVQGDGEGAGTTQRFYEEYRAVCDMTAEFYLQTIDLVFQTHALPNGTMKHRGRPVEPAAITDTAVLAIEGERDDISGLGQTRAALTLATALPDAMKQYHMAPGVGHYGIFNGSKWRTLIAPVLEEWMTRHGG
;
A
#
# COMPACT_ATOMS: atom_id res chain seq x y z
N MET A 1 21.93 2.99 16.74
CA MET A 1 21.86 4.32 17.39
C MET A 1 20.69 5.16 16.89
N LEU A 2 20.50 5.33 15.58
CA LEU A 2 19.43 6.18 15.02
C LEU A 2 18.00 5.77 15.42
N TYR A 3 17.66 4.48 15.39
CA TYR A 3 16.34 3.98 15.83
C TYR A 3 16.07 4.31 17.30
N ASN A 4 17.02 4.01 18.20
CA ASN A 4 16.88 4.31 19.62
C ASN A 4 16.76 5.82 19.89
N ALA A 5 17.51 6.66 19.15
CA ALA A 5 17.41 8.11 19.26
C ALA A 5 16.04 8.61 18.77
N TYR A 6 15.53 8.07 17.67
CA TYR A 6 14.18 8.35 17.18
C TYR A 6 13.12 7.95 18.20
N GLU A 7 13.20 6.76 18.78
CA GLU A 7 12.23 6.30 19.78
C GLU A 7 12.29 7.16 21.05
N TRP A 8 13.48 7.56 21.49
CA TRP A 8 13.62 8.49 22.61
C TRP A 8 12.95 9.84 22.32
N GLN A 9 13.22 10.43 21.14
CA GLN A 9 12.58 11.67 20.70
C GLN A 9 11.06 11.50 20.58
N ARG A 10 10.58 10.39 20.00
CA ARG A 10 9.16 10.07 19.84
C ARG A 10 8.47 9.94 21.19
N SER A 11 9.06 9.25 22.15
CA SER A 11 8.52 9.13 23.52
C SER A 11 8.46 10.48 24.23
N MET A 12 9.48 11.33 24.07
CA MET A 12 9.46 12.70 24.61
C MET A 12 8.35 13.55 23.97
N LEU A 13 8.22 13.50 22.64
CA LEU A 13 7.17 14.22 21.91
C LEU A 13 5.77 13.71 22.25
N ALA A 14 5.60 12.40 22.45
CA ALA A 14 4.34 11.82 22.90
C ALA A 14 3.96 12.31 24.30
N GLY A 15 4.93 12.39 25.22
CA GLY A 15 4.73 12.99 26.55
C GLY A 15 4.35 14.47 26.46
N ALA A 16 5.07 15.25 25.65
CA ALA A 16 4.77 16.67 25.43
C ALA A 16 3.40 16.88 24.76
N SER A 17 3.02 16.01 23.82
CA SER A 17 1.70 15.99 23.17
C SER A 17 0.57 15.73 24.19
N ALA A 18 0.74 14.74 25.06
CA ALA A 18 -0.25 14.44 26.09
C ALA A 18 -0.45 15.61 27.05
N MET A 19 0.64 16.27 27.47
CA MET A 19 0.58 17.48 28.30
C MET A 19 -0.11 18.64 27.58
N ALA A 20 0.19 18.83 26.28
CA ALA A 20 -0.41 19.89 25.48
C ALA A 20 -1.91 19.66 25.21
N ASN A 21 -2.34 18.42 24.96
CA ASN A 21 -3.76 18.05 24.85
C ASN A 21 -4.52 18.34 26.15
N PHE A 22 -3.93 17.98 27.30
CA PHE A 22 -4.50 18.30 28.61
C PHE A 22 -4.61 19.82 28.84
N GLY A 23 -3.55 20.57 28.52
CA GLY A 23 -3.54 22.03 28.62
C GLY A 23 -4.55 22.71 27.69
N ALA A 24 -4.68 22.23 26.45
CA ALA A 24 -5.69 22.70 25.50
C ALA A 24 -7.12 22.48 26.04
N GLY A 25 -7.40 21.27 26.56
CA GLY A 25 -8.69 20.96 27.18
C GLY A 25 -9.03 21.86 28.37
N LEU A 26 -8.05 22.20 29.21
CA LEU A 26 -8.24 23.14 30.33
C LEU A 26 -8.50 24.58 29.86
N LEU A 27 -7.78 25.06 28.85
CA LEU A 27 -7.89 26.44 28.35
C LEU A 27 -9.10 26.67 27.44
N GLN A 28 -9.66 25.61 26.86
CA GLN A 28 -10.89 25.65 26.06
C GLN A 28 -12.14 25.29 26.88
N ASN A 29 -11.98 24.88 28.14
CA ASN A 29 -13.11 24.54 29.01
C ASN A 29 -13.92 25.81 29.35
N PRO A 30 -15.22 25.88 29.02
CA PRO A 30 -16.08 27.03 29.31
C PRO A 30 -16.21 27.34 30.80
N SER A 31 -15.92 26.38 31.68
CA SER A 31 -15.93 26.55 33.13
C SER A 31 -14.63 27.12 33.71
N ASN A 32 -13.61 27.36 32.89
CA ASN A 32 -12.33 27.93 33.33
C ASN A 32 -12.33 29.48 33.20
N PRO A 33 -12.24 30.24 34.30
CA PRO A 33 -12.22 31.71 34.27
C PRO A 33 -11.07 32.31 33.44
N PHE A 34 -9.96 31.57 33.30
CA PHE A 34 -8.81 31.98 32.48
C PHE A 34 -9.04 31.81 30.96
N ALA A 35 -10.06 31.05 30.54
CA ALA A 35 -10.44 30.93 29.12
C ALA A 35 -11.03 32.25 28.57
N TYR A 36 -11.51 33.13 29.45
CA TYR A 36 -12.10 34.42 29.11
C TYR A 36 -11.10 35.59 29.11
N PHE A 37 -9.90 35.40 29.66
CA PHE A 37 -8.84 36.41 29.64
C PHE A 37 -7.95 36.27 28.38
N GLY A 38 -8.26 37.09 27.36
CA GLY A 38 -7.31 37.73 26.42
C GLY A 38 -6.27 36.91 25.64
N GLY A 39 -6.36 35.58 25.61
CA GLY A 39 -5.39 34.72 24.90
C GLY A 39 -5.54 33.22 25.14
N GLY A 40 -6.33 32.81 26.14
CA GLY A 40 -6.60 31.39 26.46
C GLY A 40 -7.05 30.52 25.28
N PRO A 41 -8.04 30.94 24.46
CA PRO A 41 -8.50 30.17 23.29
C PRO A 41 -7.44 30.06 22.18
N VAL A 42 -6.63 31.09 21.98
CA VAL A 42 -5.53 31.11 21.00
C VAL A 42 -4.41 30.17 21.46
N LEU A 43 -4.01 30.25 22.73
CA LEU A 43 -3.01 29.35 23.32
C LEU A 43 -3.51 27.91 23.37
N GLY A 44 -4.77 27.68 23.72
CA GLY A 44 -5.40 26.37 23.68
C GLY A 44 -5.44 25.78 22.27
N SER A 45 -5.71 26.60 21.25
CA SER A 45 -5.64 26.18 19.85
C SER A 45 -4.21 25.86 19.41
N ALA A 46 -3.22 26.65 19.80
CA ALA A 46 -1.81 26.38 19.52
C ALA A 46 -1.32 25.08 20.20
N LEU A 47 -1.75 24.83 21.44
CA LEU A 47 -1.48 23.58 22.15
C LEU A 47 -2.18 22.39 21.49
N ALA A 48 -3.42 22.54 21.01
CA ALA A 48 -4.13 21.50 20.27
C ALA A 48 -3.42 21.17 18.94
N VAL A 49 -2.95 22.19 18.21
CA VAL A 49 -2.14 22.01 16.98
C VAL A 49 -0.83 21.29 17.30
N PHE A 50 -0.11 21.71 18.34
CA PHE A 50 1.13 21.05 18.76
C PHE A 50 0.91 19.60 19.20
N ALA A 51 -0.14 19.37 19.99
CA ALA A 51 -0.48 18.04 20.48
C ALA A 51 -0.84 17.10 19.32
N HIS A 52 -1.66 17.55 18.39
CA HIS A 52 -1.99 16.80 17.16
C HIS A 52 -0.74 16.53 16.31
N ALA A 53 0.11 17.55 16.14
CA ALA A 53 1.36 17.43 15.39
C ALA A 53 2.39 16.49 16.04
N SER A 54 2.34 16.28 17.35
CA SER A 54 3.33 15.50 18.11
C SER A 54 2.82 14.13 18.58
N ALA A 55 1.53 13.83 18.37
CA ALA A 55 0.93 12.57 18.80
C ALA A 55 1.47 11.36 18.00
N PRO A 56 1.83 10.25 18.67
CA PRO A 56 2.14 9.01 17.99
C PRO A 56 0.87 8.45 17.33
N ARG A 57 0.96 8.09 16.04
CA ARG A 57 -0.17 7.49 15.31
C ARG A 57 -0.07 5.97 15.39
N GLY A 58 -1.16 5.33 15.82
CA GLY A 58 -1.34 3.89 15.70
C GLY A 58 -1.80 3.50 14.30
N LYS A 59 -2.02 2.20 14.08
CA LYS A 59 -2.63 1.70 12.85
C LYS A 59 -4.06 2.25 12.69
N PRO A 60 -4.38 2.96 11.60
CA PRO A 60 -5.73 3.45 11.35
C PRO A 60 -6.71 2.28 11.11
N ALA A 61 -7.98 2.49 11.46
CA ALA A 61 -9.06 1.58 11.10
C ALA A 61 -9.63 1.97 9.72
N PHE A 62 -10.08 0.98 8.92
CA PHE A 62 -10.82 1.26 7.68
C PHE A 62 -12.12 2.03 7.98
N GLY A 63 -12.86 1.57 9.00
CA GLY A 63 -14.02 2.29 9.55
C GLY A 63 -15.23 2.34 8.62
N PHE A 64 -15.48 1.26 7.87
CA PHE A 64 -16.70 1.14 7.05
C PHE A 64 -17.80 0.50 7.88
N ASP A 65 -18.83 1.28 8.22
CA ASP A 65 -20.03 0.78 8.90
C ASP A 65 -21.14 0.41 7.90
N HIS A 66 -21.14 1.05 6.73
CA HIS A 66 -22.11 0.80 5.66
C HIS A 66 -21.52 1.15 4.28
N THR A 67 -22.19 0.67 3.23
CA THR A 67 -22.00 1.06 1.83
C THR A 67 -23.36 1.27 1.16
N GLU A 68 -23.40 1.84 -0.04
CA GLU A 68 -24.64 2.03 -0.80
C GLU A 68 -24.66 1.09 -2.01
N ILE A 69 -25.72 0.28 -2.12
CA ILE A 69 -25.96 -0.63 -3.24
C ILE A 69 -27.38 -0.39 -3.73
N ASP A 70 -27.53 -0.07 -5.02
CA ASP A 70 -28.83 0.24 -5.65
C ASP A 70 -29.67 1.27 -4.89
N GLY A 71 -29.00 2.32 -4.36
CA GLY A 71 -29.63 3.38 -3.58
C GLY A 71 -30.06 2.98 -2.16
N LYS A 72 -29.68 1.79 -1.69
CA LYS A 72 -29.96 1.31 -0.32
C LYS A 72 -28.68 1.24 0.49
N GLN A 73 -28.76 1.69 1.75
CA GLN A 73 -27.67 1.47 2.69
C GLN A 73 -27.63 0.00 3.13
N VAL A 74 -26.44 -0.58 3.03
CA VAL A 74 -26.12 -1.95 3.43
C VAL A 74 -25.03 -1.92 4.49
N SER A 75 -25.26 -2.59 5.61
CA SER A 75 -24.27 -2.72 6.70
C SER A 75 -23.01 -3.44 6.22
N VAL A 76 -21.85 -2.93 6.62
CA VAL A 76 -20.53 -3.51 6.30
C VAL A 76 -19.84 -3.95 7.57
N ARG A 77 -19.34 -5.18 7.59
CA ARG A 77 -18.55 -5.72 8.70
C ARG A 77 -17.20 -6.20 8.23
N GLU A 78 -16.16 -5.79 8.94
CA GLU A 78 -14.79 -6.25 8.71
C GLU A 78 -14.54 -7.61 9.38
N GLU A 79 -14.04 -8.57 8.62
CA GLU A 79 -13.61 -9.90 9.10
C GLU A 79 -12.15 -10.14 8.77
N ILE A 80 -11.47 -10.88 9.63
CA ILE A 80 -10.13 -11.42 9.31
C ILE A 80 -10.30 -12.91 9.00
N VAL A 81 -10.12 -13.26 7.73
CA VAL A 81 -10.38 -14.61 7.23
C VAL A 81 -9.13 -15.50 7.18
N LEU A 82 -7.94 -14.90 7.14
CA LEU A 82 -6.67 -15.62 7.32
C LEU A 82 -5.66 -14.76 8.06
N ARG A 83 -4.93 -15.34 9.02
CA ARG A 83 -3.84 -14.67 9.74
C ARG A 83 -2.54 -15.41 9.52
N ARG A 84 -1.49 -14.66 9.17
CA ARG A 84 -0.11 -15.13 9.11
C ARG A 84 0.81 -14.14 9.86
N PRO A 85 2.07 -14.50 10.19
CA PRO A 85 2.93 -13.63 11.02
C PRO A 85 3.14 -12.20 10.51
N PHE A 86 3.34 -11.98 9.21
CA PHE A 86 3.60 -10.65 8.65
C PHE A 86 2.39 -9.95 8.02
N GLY A 87 1.23 -10.59 8.02
CA GLY A 87 0.05 -10.03 7.37
C GLY A 87 -1.18 -10.91 7.53
N GLN A 88 -2.33 -10.31 7.29
CA GLN A 88 -3.62 -10.96 7.38
C GLN A 88 -4.49 -10.60 6.18
N LEU A 89 -5.45 -11.47 5.87
CA LEU A 89 -6.46 -11.22 4.85
C LEU A 89 -7.72 -10.69 5.53
N LYS A 90 -8.11 -9.47 5.19
CA LYS A 90 -9.39 -8.89 5.62
C LYS A 90 -10.44 -9.07 4.53
N ARG A 91 -11.69 -9.27 4.94
CA ARG A 91 -12.89 -9.33 4.11
C ARG A 91 -13.88 -8.28 4.61
N PHE A 92 -14.52 -7.56 3.70
CA PHE A 92 -15.62 -6.65 4.02
C PHE A 92 -16.95 -7.29 3.63
N VAL A 93 -17.63 -7.85 4.62
CA VAL A 93 -18.92 -8.52 4.45
C VAL A 93 -20.02 -7.47 4.34
N ARG A 94 -20.82 -7.55 3.29
CA ARG A 94 -21.99 -6.69 3.05
C ARG A 94 -23.24 -7.49 3.40
N GLU A 95 -23.96 -7.09 4.43
CA GLU A 95 -25.05 -7.91 4.98
C GLU A 95 -26.20 -8.09 3.98
N GLY A 96 -26.58 -9.35 3.71
CA GLY A 96 -27.66 -9.69 2.78
C GLY A 96 -27.31 -9.55 1.30
N VAL A 97 -26.03 -9.37 0.95
CA VAL A 97 -25.57 -9.27 -0.46
C VAL A 97 -24.70 -10.47 -0.80
N GLU A 98 -25.13 -11.24 -1.80
CA GLU A 98 -24.46 -12.44 -2.27
C GLU A 98 -24.23 -12.38 -3.79
N GLY A 99 -23.36 -13.26 -4.31
CA GLY A 99 -23.17 -13.45 -5.76
C GLY A 99 -22.33 -12.38 -6.48
N SER A 100 -21.85 -11.35 -5.78
CA SER A 100 -20.92 -10.37 -6.36
C SER A 100 -19.56 -10.98 -6.70
N PRO A 101 -18.81 -10.41 -7.67
CA PRO A 101 -17.45 -10.84 -7.94
C PRO A 101 -16.56 -10.64 -6.71
N LYS A 102 -15.67 -11.59 -6.46
CA LYS A 102 -14.66 -11.49 -5.40
C LYS A 102 -13.47 -10.69 -5.89
N LEU A 103 -13.03 -9.70 -5.12
CA LEU A 103 -11.88 -8.85 -5.45
C LEU A 103 -10.85 -8.89 -4.32
N LEU A 104 -9.64 -9.39 -4.61
CA LEU A 104 -8.48 -9.24 -3.74
C LEU A 104 -7.72 -7.96 -4.11
N ILE A 105 -7.71 -6.99 -3.20
CA ILE A 105 -6.84 -5.82 -3.27
C ILE A 105 -5.54 -6.14 -2.52
N VAL A 106 -4.42 -6.09 -3.23
CA VAL A 106 -3.09 -6.29 -2.64
C VAL A 106 -2.48 -4.94 -2.38
N ALA A 107 -2.47 -4.55 -1.11
CA ALA A 107 -1.96 -3.27 -0.65
C ALA A 107 -0.41 -3.26 -0.61
N PRO A 108 0.23 -2.11 -0.90
CA PRO A 108 1.67 -1.98 -0.80
C PRO A 108 2.15 -2.08 0.66
N MET A 109 3.36 -2.62 0.85
CA MET A 109 4.08 -2.61 2.12
C MET A 109 5.02 -1.39 2.26
N SER A 110 4.97 -0.44 1.33
CA SER A 110 5.86 0.73 1.21
C SER A 110 5.68 1.77 2.33
N GLY A 111 5.93 1.32 3.56
CA GLY A 111 5.99 2.17 4.75
C GLY A 111 4.66 2.54 5.36
N HIS A 112 3.53 2.03 4.87
CA HIS A 112 2.19 2.44 5.31
C HIS A 112 1.27 1.23 5.51
N TYR A 113 0.18 1.43 6.26
CA TYR A 113 -0.87 0.42 6.42
C TYR A 113 -1.79 0.35 5.20
N ALA A 114 -2.49 -0.78 5.05
CA ALA A 114 -3.43 -1.01 3.94
C ALA A 114 -4.57 0.01 3.88
N THR A 115 -4.83 0.73 4.98
CA THR A 115 -5.78 1.84 5.08
C THR A 115 -5.43 3.05 4.20
N LEU A 116 -4.22 3.11 3.63
CA LEU A 116 -3.91 4.04 2.53
C LEU A 116 -4.83 3.81 1.31
N LEU A 117 -5.27 2.56 1.10
CA LEU A 117 -6.22 2.18 0.05
C LEU A 117 -7.68 2.21 0.55
N ARG A 118 -7.99 2.95 1.62
CA ARG A 118 -9.37 3.10 2.12
C ARG A 118 -10.31 3.59 1.03
N GLY A 119 -9.95 4.65 0.31
CA GLY A 119 -10.77 5.16 -0.81
C GLY A 119 -10.89 4.16 -1.98
N THR A 120 -9.89 3.30 -2.17
CA THR A 120 -9.94 2.19 -3.13
C THR A 120 -10.98 1.16 -2.71
N VAL A 121 -10.92 0.68 -1.47
CA VAL A 121 -11.88 -0.26 -0.90
C VAL A 121 -13.28 0.32 -0.94
N GLU A 122 -13.46 1.54 -0.43
CA GLU A 122 -14.75 2.24 -0.38
C GLU A 122 -15.44 2.29 -1.75
N ARG A 123 -14.69 2.65 -2.80
CA ARG A 123 -15.21 2.71 -4.16
C ARG A 123 -15.62 1.34 -4.70
N MET A 124 -14.98 0.26 -4.27
CA MET A 124 -15.25 -1.09 -4.77
C MET A 124 -16.31 -1.85 -3.97
N LEU A 125 -16.63 -1.42 -2.74
CA LEU A 125 -17.64 -2.06 -1.89
C LEU A 125 -19.02 -2.23 -2.57
N PRO A 126 -19.54 -1.26 -3.35
CA PRO A 126 -20.81 -1.45 -4.04
C PRO A 126 -20.78 -2.56 -5.09
N PHE A 127 -19.63 -2.76 -5.75
CA PHE A 127 -19.50 -3.63 -6.92
C PHE A 127 -19.07 -5.06 -6.55
N ALA A 128 -18.13 -5.22 -5.62
CA ALA A 128 -17.45 -6.47 -5.36
C ALA A 128 -17.49 -6.87 -3.89
N GLU A 129 -17.34 -8.16 -3.65
CA GLU A 129 -16.95 -8.66 -2.34
C GLU A 129 -15.44 -8.43 -2.14
N VAL A 130 -15.11 -7.41 -1.33
CA VAL A 130 -13.74 -6.92 -1.23
C VAL A 130 -12.95 -7.66 -0.14
N TYR A 131 -11.80 -8.16 -0.55
CA TYR A 131 -10.74 -8.67 0.29
C TYR A 131 -9.52 -7.74 0.17
N ILE A 132 -8.76 -7.55 1.25
CA ILE A 132 -7.53 -6.76 1.21
C ILE A 132 -6.42 -7.39 2.05
N THR A 133 -5.19 -7.38 1.51
CA THR A 133 -4.01 -7.74 2.29
C THR A 133 -3.70 -6.65 3.30
N ASP A 134 -3.62 -7.01 4.57
CA ASP A 134 -3.33 -6.09 5.66
C ASP A 134 -2.04 -6.49 6.37
N TRP A 135 -0.95 -5.83 5.98
CA TRP A 135 0.40 -6.11 6.46
C TRP A 135 0.62 -5.62 7.89
N ARG A 136 1.54 -6.28 8.60
CA ARG A 136 1.90 -5.97 9.98
C ARG A 136 3.24 -5.24 10.03
N ASP A 137 3.32 -4.21 10.86
CA ASP A 137 4.57 -3.53 11.16
C ASP A 137 5.61 -4.53 11.67
N ALA A 138 6.74 -4.66 10.98
CA ALA A 138 7.74 -5.69 11.24
C ALA A 138 8.31 -5.60 12.67
N LYS A 139 8.35 -4.41 13.29
CA LYS A 139 8.79 -4.26 14.68
C LYS A 139 7.84 -4.93 15.68
N LEU A 140 6.57 -5.12 15.31
CA LEU A 140 5.56 -5.77 16.14
C LEU A 140 5.47 -7.29 15.90
N VAL A 141 6.26 -7.85 14.98
CA VAL A 141 6.30 -9.29 14.69
C VAL A 141 7.45 -9.94 15.47
N PRO A 142 7.17 -10.84 16.43
CA PRO A 142 8.21 -11.54 17.19
C PRO A 142 9.22 -12.26 16.29
N ILE A 143 10.46 -12.44 16.77
CA ILE A 143 11.48 -13.22 16.03
C ILE A 143 11.02 -14.65 15.76
N SER A 144 10.27 -15.26 16.70
CA SER A 144 9.65 -16.58 16.53
C SER A 144 8.62 -16.64 15.39
N GLY A 145 8.14 -15.49 14.91
CA GLY A 145 7.28 -15.38 13.72
C GLY A 145 8.01 -15.58 12.40
N GLY A 146 9.34 -15.78 12.42
CA GLY A 146 10.15 -16.12 11.25
C GLY A 146 10.71 -14.90 10.51
N ARG A 147 11.10 -15.14 9.25
CA ARG A 147 11.58 -14.13 8.30
C ARG A 147 10.44 -13.77 7.35
N PHE A 148 10.63 -12.67 6.63
CA PHE A 148 9.72 -12.24 5.58
C PHE A 148 10.51 -11.56 4.48
N ASP A 149 10.57 -12.17 3.32
CA ASP A 149 11.20 -11.65 2.12
C ASP A 149 10.21 -11.58 0.95
N LEU A 150 10.69 -11.33 -0.28
CA LEU A 150 9.82 -11.25 -1.46
C LEU A 150 9.21 -12.60 -1.82
N ASP A 151 9.91 -13.71 -1.56
CA ASP A 151 9.38 -15.06 -1.73
C ASP A 151 8.24 -15.32 -0.75
N ASP A 152 8.41 -14.94 0.52
CA ASP A 152 7.34 -15.04 1.51
C ASP A 152 6.13 -14.18 1.13
N TYR A 153 6.34 -12.99 0.53
CA TYR A 153 5.24 -12.18 0.00
C TYR A 153 4.44 -12.94 -1.07
N ILE A 154 5.12 -13.57 -2.02
CA ILE A 154 4.49 -14.38 -3.08
C ILE A 154 3.67 -15.51 -2.46
N ASP A 155 4.22 -16.24 -1.49
CA ASP A 155 3.51 -17.31 -0.78
C ASP A 155 2.26 -16.81 -0.05
N TYR A 156 2.31 -15.60 0.51
CA TYR A 156 1.15 -14.99 1.15
C TYR A 156 0.05 -14.70 0.13
N VAL A 157 0.39 -14.16 -1.04
CA VAL A 157 -0.58 -13.90 -2.12
C VAL A 157 -1.23 -15.21 -2.58
N VAL A 158 -0.43 -16.26 -2.80
CA VAL A 158 -0.95 -17.59 -3.17
C VAL A 158 -1.91 -18.11 -2.10
N ALA A 159 -1.50 -18.09 -0.82
CA ALA A 159 -2.32 -18.56 0.28
C ALA A 159 -3.62 -17.75 0.49
N PHE A 160 -3.57 -16.44 0.23
CA PHE A 160 -4.76 -15.59 0.28
C PHE A 160 -5.72 -15.90 -0.86
N LEU A 161 -5.22 -16.14 -2.06
CA LEU A 161 -6.05 -16.58 -3.19
C LEU A 161 -6.66 -17.96 -2.94
N GLU A 162 -5.90 -18.88 -2.35
CA GLU A 162 -6.40 -20.19 -1.91
C GLU A 162 -7.56 -20.04 -0.91
N GLN A 163 -7.41 -19.15 0.09
CA GLN A 163 -8.45 -18.89 1.07
C GLN A 163 -9.72 -18.28 0.45
N ILE A 164 -9.57 -17.42 -0.57
CA ILE A 164 -10.71 -16.77 -1.23
C ILE A 164 -11.44 -17.74 -2.16
N GLY A 165 -10.70 -18.60 -2.86
CA GLY A 165 -11.22 -19.57 -3.83
C GLY A 165 -11.47 -20.96 -3.25
N ALA A 166 -11.88 -21.10 -1.98
CA ALA A 166 -12.20 -22.41 -1.41
C ALA A 166 -13.09 -23.25 -2.35
N GLU A 167 -12.90 -24.59 -2.35
CA GLU A 167 -13.43 -25.48 -3.40
C GLU A 167 -14.90 -25.21 -3.77
N GLY A 168 -15.14 -24.91 -5.05
CA GLY A 168 -16.46 -24.61 -5.60
C GLY A 168 -16.72 -23.13 -5.90
N ASP A 169 -15.89 -22.22 -5.38
CA ASP A 169 -16.04 -20.79 -5.61
C ASP A 169 -15.39 -20.30 -6.91
N ARG A 170 -15.95 -19.22 -7.49
CA ARG A 170 -15.35 -18.54 -8.65
C ARG A 170 -13.97 -17.98 -8.29
N ARG A 171 -13.03 -18.03 -9.24
CA ARG A 171 -11.70 -17.41 -9.13
C ARG A 171 -11.83 -15.92 -8.82
N ALA A 172 -10.99 -15.42 -7.92
CA ALA A 172 -10.99 -14.01 -7.54
C ALA A 172 -10.37 -13.12 -8.62
N HIS A 173 -10.89 -11.91 -8.77
CA HIS A 173 -10.18 -10.82 -9.45
C HIS A 173 -9.12 -10.26 -8.49
N VAL A 174 -7.98 -9.83 -9.03
CA VAL A 174 -6.89 -9.27 -8.23
C VAL A 174 -6.57 -7.86 -8.69
N LEU A 175 -6.42 -6.95 -7.73
CA LEU A 175 -5.94 -5.59 -7.92
C LEU A 175 -4.64 -5.39 -7.12
N ALA A 176 -3.51 -5.26 -7.81
CA ALA A 176 -2.22 -4.94 -7.21
C ALA A 176 -1.90 -3.45 -7.41
N VAL A 177 -1.61 -2.73 -6.32
CA VAL A 177 -1.41 -1.27 -6.36
C VAL A 177 0.02 -0.90 -5.99
N CYS A 178 0.77 -0.35 -6.95
CA CYS A 178 2.17 0.03 -6.82
C CYS A 178 3.10 -1.18 -6.62
N GLN A 179 3.89 -1.19 -5.55
CA GLN A 179 4.92 -2.17 -5.19
C GLN A 179 4.50 -3.66 -5.29
N PRO A 180 3.27 -4.08 -4.92
CA PRO A 180 2.80 -5.45 -5.03
C PRO A 180 2.70 -5.99 -6.45
N SER A 181 2.73 -5.13 -7.48
CA SER A 181 2.54 -5.58 -8.86
C SER A 181 3.55 -6.67 -9.25
N VAL A 182 4.82 -6.56 -8.84
CA VAL A 182 5.84 -7.58 -9.11
C VAL A 182 5.55 -8.92 -8.42
N PRO A 183 5.42 -9.00 -7.07
CA PRO A 183 5.16 -10.28 -6.43
C PRO A 183 3.79 -10.87 -6.80
N VAL A 184 2.76 -10.06 -7.07
CA VAL A 184 1.45 -10.56 -7.50
C VAL A 184 1.51 -11.11 -8.94
N TYR A 185 2.25 -10.47 -9.83
CA TYR A 185 2.49 -11.00 -11.18
C TYR A 185 3.27 -12.31 -11.14
N ALA A 186 4.29 -12.40 -10.28
CA ALA A 186 5.04 -13.63 -10.05
C ALA A 186 4.16 -14.76 -9.47
N ALA A 187 3.33 -14.46 -8.46
CA ALA A 187 2.35 -15.41 -7.93
C ALA A 187 1.38 -15.90 -9.02
N THR A 188 0.88 -14.99 -9.86
CA THR A 188 -0.02 -15.31 -10.96
C THR A 188 0.64 -16.25 -11.97
N ALA A 189 1.90 -15.99 -12.35
CA ALA A 189 2.66 -16.84 -13.24
C ALA A 189 2.89 -18.25 -12.66
N LEU A 190 3.28 -18.34 -11.39
CA LEU A 190 3.49 -19.62 -10.69
C LEU A 190 2.18 -20.43 -10.61
N MET A 191 1.08 -19.79 -10.20
CA MET A 191 -0.23 -20.43 -10.14
C MET A 191 -0.75 -20.81 -11.53
N GLY A 192 -0.44 -20.04 -12.57
CA GLY A 192 -0.73 -20.37 -13.96
C GLY A 192 0.01 -21.62 -14.42
N ALA A 193 1.31 -21.72 -14.11
CA ALA A 193 2.13 -22.89 -14.43
C ALA A 193 1.61 -24.17 -13.75
N ASP A 194 1.13 -24.04 -12.51
CA ASP A 194 0.56 -25.15 -11.75
C ASP A 194 -0.90 -25.47 -12.15
N LYS A 195 -1.49 -24.68 -13.05
CA LYS A 195 -2.94 -24.71 -13.35
C LYS A 195 -3.78 -24.64 -12.08
N HIS A 196 -3.30 -23.91 -11.08
CA HIS A 196 -3.88 -23.86 -9.75
C HIS A 196 -5.34 -23.42 -9.84
N PRO A 197 -6.31 -24.13 -9.22
CA PRO A 197 -7.74 -23.83 -9.38
C PRO A 197 -8.08 -22.39 -8.94
N ASN A 198 -7.35 -21.88 -7.94
CA ASN A 198 -7.59 -20.57 -7.33
C ASN A 198 -6.68 -19.45 -7.89
N ARG A 199 -6.02 -19.68 -9.03
CA ARG A 199 -5.26 -18.62 -9.72
C ARG A 199 -6.18 -17.43 -10.04
N PRO A 200 -5.66 -16.21 -10.20
CA PRO A 200 -6.50 -15.04 -10.46
C PRO A 200 -7.36 -15.20 -11.71
N HIS A 201 -8.60 -14.72 -11.65
CA HIS A 201 -9.46 -14.63 -12.83
C HIS A 201 -9.01 -13.50 -13.75
N THR A 202 -8.75 -12.34 -13.14
CA THR A 202 -8.09 -11.20 -13.78
C THR A 202 -7.01 -10.68 -12.84
N LEU A 203 -5.95 -10.11 -13.42
CA LEU A 203 -4.91 -9.37 -12.71
C LEU A 203 -4.90 -7.93 -13.21
N THR A 204 -5.29 -6.99 -12.37
CA THR A 204 -5.13 -5.56 -12.61
C THR A 204 -3.94 -5.04 -11.82
N MET A 205 -3.03 -4.33 -12.48
CA MET A 205 -1.88 -3.66 -11.86
C MET A 205 -1.97 -2.15 -12.09
N MET A 206 -1.76 -1.36 -11.03
CA MET A 206 -1.83 0.10 -11.05
C MET A 206 -0.50 0.71 -10.62
N GLY A 207 0.19 1.40 -11.52
CA GLY A 207 1.44 2.11 -11.21
C GLY A 207 2.53 1.18 -10.64
N GLY A 208 2.63 -0.04 -11.15
CA GLY A 208 3.55 -1.08 -10.70
C GLY A 208 4.92 -1.06 -11.40
N PRO A 209 6.03 -1.29 -10.67
CA PRO A 209 7.38 -1.31 -11.24
C PRO A 209 7.71 -2.68 -11.88
N ILE A 210 6.95 -3.13 -12.89
CA ILE A 210 7.18 -4.44 -13.53
C ILE A 210 8.49 -4.44 -14.32
N ASP A 211 8.75 -3.37 -15.07
CA ASP A 211 10.05 -3.12 -15.70
C ASP A 211 10.52 -1.69 -15.47
N THR A 212 11.38 -1.51 -14.46
CA THR A 212 11.89 -0.18 -14.06
C THR A 212 12.91 0.44 -15.02
N ARG A 213 13.24 -0.25 -16.12
CA ARG A 213 14.08 0.30 -17.20
C ARG A 213 13.28 1.23 -18.11
N GLU A 214 11.97 1.04 -18.17
CA GLU A 214 11.05 1.88 -18.93
C GLU A 214 10.84 3.22 -18.20
N ALA A 215 11.04 4.33 -18.91
CA ALA A 215 10.93 5.70 -18.41
C ALA A 215 11.42 5.88 -16.94
N PRO A 216 12.74 5.72 -16.67
CA PRO A 216 13.25 5.72 -15.30
C PRO A 216 12.93 7.02 -14.56
N THR A 217 12.38 6.89 -13.35
CA THR A 217 12.09 7.99 -12.43
C THR A 217 13.25 8.24 -11.47
N ALA A 218 13.11 9.24 -10.60
CA ALA A 218 14.06 9.50 -9.53
C ALA A 218 14.25 8.29 -8.60
N VAL A 219 13.18 7.51 -8.37
CA VAL A 219 13.22 6.29 -7.56
C VAL A 219 14.11 5.24 -8.22
N ASN A 220 13.94 5.02 -9.52
CA ASN A 220 14.74 4.06 -10.28
C ASN A 220 16.23 4.48 -10.34
N THR A 221 16.47 5.78 -10.52
CA THR A 221 17.83 6.35 -10.57
C THR A 221 18.59 6.12 -9.26
N LEU A 222 17.94 6.37 -8.12
CA LEU A 222 18.57 6.13 -6.83
C LEU A 222 18.92 4.65 -6.61
N ALA A 223 17.98 3.76 -6.91
CA ALA A 223 18.14 2.33 -6.69
C ALA A 223 19.29 1.75 -7.53
N THR A 224 19.49 2.28 -8.74
CA THR A 224 20.54 1.83 -9.68
C THR A 224 21.90 2.48 -9.46
N GLN A 225 21.97 3.69 -8.89
CA GLN A 225 23.23 4.42 -8.68
C GLN A 225 23.96 4.08 -7.37
N ARG A 226 23.28 3.40 -6.43
CA ARG A 226 23.88 3.01 -5.15
C ARG A 226 24.12 1.49 -5.13
N PRO A 227 25.30 1.02 -4.69
CA PRO A 227 25.53 -0.41 -4.54
C PRO A 227 24.61 -0.99 -3.46
N HIS A 228 24.26 -2.26 -3.57
CA HIS A 228 23.39 -2.95 -2.60
C HIS A 228 23.84 -2.77 -1.13
N ALA A 229 25.15 -2.89 -0.89
CA ALA A 229 25.76 -2.68 0.43
C ALA A 229 25.50 -1.28 1.01
N TRP A 230 25.31 -0.25 0.17
CA TRP A 230 24.95 1.09 0.64
C TRP A 230 23.58 1.07 1.32
N PHE A 231 22.58 0.41 0.71
CA PHE A 231 21.25 0.28 1.30
C PHE A 231 21.33 -0.49 2.62
N GLU A 232 22.06 -1.61 2.62
CA GLU A 232 22.22 -2.43 3.81
C GLU A 232 22.81 -1.65 5.00
N GLN A 233 23.77 -0.76 4.74
CA GLN A 233 24.48 -0.02 5.79
C GLN A 233 23.77 1.27 6.22
N ASN A 234 23.03 1.93 5.31
CA ASN A 234 22.52 3.28 5.55
C ASN A 234 21.04 3.34 5.92
N VAL A 235 20.23 2.38 5.45
CA VAL A 235 18.77 2.42 5.67
C VAL A 235 18.25 1.29 6.54
N ILE A 236 19.05 0.26 6.81
CA ILE A 236 18.66 -0.83 7.70
C ILE A 236 19.03 -0.51 9.14
N ALA A 237 18.07 -0.71 10.04
CA ALA A 237 18.25 -0.59 11.48
C ALA A 237 17.76 -1.84 12.20
N THR A 238 18.10 -1.95 13.49
CA THR A 238 17.69 -3.05 14.34
C THR A 238 16.58 -2.60 15.27
N VAL A 239 15.51 -3.38 15.35
CA VAL A 239 14.36 -3.14 16.23
C VAL A 239 14.82 -3.16 17.70
N PRO A 240 14.51 -2.12 18.49
CA PRO A 240 14.87 -2.04 19.90
C PRO A 240 14.19 -3.12 20.77
N VAL A 241 14.78 -3.38 21.94
CA VAL A 241 14.30 -4.38 22.93
C VAL A 241 12.90 -4.11 23.47
N THR A 242 12.37 -2.90 23.29
CA THR A 242 11.04 -2.49 23.74
C THR A 242 9.90 -3.03 22.89
N TYR A 243 10.20 -3.57 21.70
CA TYR A 243 9.22 -4.08 20.76
C TYR A 243 9.25 -5.62 20.66
N PRO A 244 8.12 -6.28 20.34
CA PRO A 244 8.08 -7.73 20.16
C PRO A 244 9.11 -8.26 19.15
N GLY A 245 9.39 -7.51 18.09
CA GLY A 245 10.38 -7.84 17.06
C GLY A 245 11.82 -7.50 17.42
N ALA A 246 12.15 -7.29 18.71
CA ALA A 246 13.49 -6.97 19.19
C ALA A 246 14.60 -7.79 18.50
N GLY A 247 15.63 -7.11 18.01
CA GLY A 247 16.75 -7.74 17.29
C GLY A 247 16.52 -7.95 15.79
N ARG A 248 15.28 -7.78 15.29
CA ARG A 248 14.97 -7.87 13.86
C ARG A 248 15.63 -6.72 13.10
N ARG A 249 16.19 -7.01 11.92
CA ARG A 249 16.66 -5.98 10.99
C ARG A 249 15.49 -5.51 10.13
N VAL A 250 15.30 -4.20 10.04
CA VAL A 250 14.18 -3.58 9.34
C VAL A 250 14.64 -2.35 8.56
N TYR A 251 13.91 -2.01 7.49
CA TYR A 251 13.90 -0.65 6.96
C TYR A 251 12.80 0.13 7.70
N PRO A 252 13.15 1.05 8.62
CA PRO A 252 12.18 1.69 9.49
C PRO A 252 11.23 2.63 8.74
N GLY A 253 9.95 2.61 9.11
CA GLY A 253 8.94 3.51 8.55
C GLY A 253 9.27 4.99 8.79
N PHE A 254 9.93 5.30 9.91
CA PHE A 254 10.34 6.69 10.18
C PHE A 254 11.51 7.15 9.32
N LEU A 255 12.34 6.25 8.76
CA LEU A 255 13.37 6.68 7.79
C LEU A 255 12.74 6.97 6.43
N GLN A 256 11.68 6.23 6.08
CA GLN A 256 10.85 6.50 4.90
C GLN A 256 10.19 7.89 5.02
N LEU A 257 9.65 8.22 6.20
CA LEU A 257 9.09 9.54 6.51
C LEU A 257 10.18 10.62 6.76
N ALA A 258 11.33 10.22 7.30
CA ALA A 258 12.58 10.94 7.51
C ALA A 258 13.09 11.61 6.24
N GLY A 259 13.17 10.78 5.20
CA GLY A 259 13.27 11.22 3.83
C GLY A 259 12.26 12.34 3.62
N PHE A 260 10.95 12.03 3.70
CA PHE A 260 9.83 12.92 3.33
C PHE A 260 9.93 14.36 3.89
N MET A 261 10.41 14.54 5.12
CA MET A 261 10.41 15.87 5.75
C MET A 261 11.70 16.69 5.53
N SER A 262 12.83 16.06 5.22
CA SER A 262 14.14 16.71 5.40
C SER A 262 14.69 17.47 4.19
N MET A 263 14.08 17.37 3.00
CA MET A 263 14.46 18.07 1.75
C MET A 263 15.98 18.15 1.45
N ASN A 264 16.83 17.29 2.05
CA ASN A 264 18.28 17.41 1.88
C ASN A 264 19.08 16.16 2.30
N LEU A 265 18.60 14.97 1.94
CA LEU A 265 19.47 13.81 1.78
C LEU A 265 19.26 13.26 0.37
N GLY A 266 20.27 13.51 -0.47
CA GLY A 266 20.25 13.33 -1.92
C GLY A 266 19.54 12.06 -2.36
N SER A 267 18.52 12.28 -3.20
CA SER A 267 17.86 11.31 -4.07
C SER A 267 16.95 10.23 -3.46
N HIS A 268 16.67 10.19 -2.16
CA HIS A 268 15.71 9.22 -1.60
C HIS A 268 14.23 9.64 -1.60
N MET A 269 13.88 10.69 -2.37
CA MET A 269 12.95 11.66 -1.78
C MET A 269 12.14 12.58 -2.70
N ILE A 270 12.14 12.35 -4.01
CA ILE A 270 11.40 13.23 -4.94
C ILE A 270 9.92 12.78 -5.07
N SER A 271 9.66 11.51 -4.81
CA SER A 271 8.43 10.81 -5.16
C SER A 271 7.26 11.18 -4.22
N HIS A 272 7.49 11.34 -2.91
CA HIS A 272 6.41 11.55 -1.95
C HIS A 272 5.96 13.03 -1.78
N TYR A 273 6.81 14.00 -2.15
CA TYR A 273 6.46 15.43 -2.10
C TYR A 273 5.59 15.85 -3.30
N GLU A 274 5.95 15.44 -4.51
CA GLU A 274 5.13 15.68 -5.71
C GLU A 274 3.81 14.90 -5.65
N MET A 275 3.77 13.73 -4.98
CA MET A 275 2.54 12.99 -4.65
C MET A 275 1.50 13.83 -3.89
N PHE A 276 1.92 14.68 -2.94
CA PHE A 276 1.02 15.60 -2.23
C PHE A 276 0.55 16.76 -3.11
N LYS A 277 1.47 17.33 -3.90
CA LYS A 277 1.19 18.45 -4.79
C LYS A 277 0.10 18.11 -5.81
N HIS A 278 0.09 16.87 -6.34
CA HIS A 278 -0.93 16.40 -7.29
C HIS A 278 -2.30 16.06 -6.66
N LEU A 279 -2.33 15.72 -5.37
CA LEU A 279 -3.56 15.50 -4.59
C LEU A 279 -4.26 16.81 -4.23
N VAL A 280 -3.49 17.88 -4.00
CA VAL A 280 -4.01 19.21 -3.64
C VAL A 280 -4.24 20.09 -4.88
N GLN A 281 -3.42 19.99 -5.92
CA GLN A 281 -3.63 20.69 -7.19
C GLN A 281 -4.59 19.91 -8.09
N GLY A 282 -5.89 20.19 -7.94
CA GLY A 282 -6.90 19.85 -8.94
C GLY A 282 -8.04 18.97 -8.47
N ASP A 283 -8.03 18.48 -7.22
CA ASP A 283 -9.06 17.56 -6.73
C ASP A 283 -10.25 18.25 -6.04
N GLY A 284 -10.18 19.56 -5.75
CA GLY A 284 -11.30 20.33 -5.19
C GLY A 284 -11.84 19.82 -3.84
N GLU A 285 -11.17 18.84 -3.23
CA GLU A 285 -11.60 18.23 -1.97
C GLU A 285 -11.28 19.15 -0.78
N GLY A 286 -12.19 19.18 0.20
CA GLY A 286 -12.09 20.07 1.36
C GLY A 286 -10.94 19.70 2.32
N ALA A 287 -10.54 20.67 3.17
CA ALA A 287 -9.41 20.56 4.10
C ALA A 287 -9.44 19.32 5.02
N GLY A 288 -10.63 18.78 5.34
CA GLY A 288 -10.77 17.59 6.18
C GLY A 288 -10.30 16.28 5.52
N THR A 289 -10.37 16.17 4.18
CA THR A 289 -9.81 15.02 3.47
C THR A 289 -8.29 15.09 3.44
N THR A 290 -7.74 16.29 3.24
CA THR A 290 -6.30 16.55 3.34
C THR A 290 -5.76 16.20 4.73
N GLN A 291 -6.46 16.59 5.81
CA GLN A 291 -6.05 16.25 7.17
C GLN A 291 -6.07 14.73 7.44
N ARG A 292 -7.12 14.02 7.04
CA ARG A 292 -7.20 12.56 7.19
C ARG A 292 -6.11 11.84 6.40
N PHE A 293 -5.75 12.37 5.23
CA PHE A 293 -4.62 11.86 4.46
C PHE A 293 -3.29 12.06 5.20
N TYR A 294 -3.03 13.25 5.77
CA TYR A 294 -1.89 13.46 6.68
C TYR A 294 -1.94 12.54 7.91
N GLU A 295 -3.14 12.16 8.33
CA GLU A 295 -3.36 11.20 9.41
C GLU A 295 -2.83 9.82 9.07
N GLU A 296 -3.31 9.30 7.96
CA GLU A 296 -2.98 8.02 7.36
C GLU A 296 -1.49 7.93 6.98
N TYR A 297 -0.94 8.97 6.37
CA TYR A 297 0.41 8.97 5.85
C TYR A 297 1.50 8.98 6.94
N ARG A 298 1.20 9.53 8.12
CA ARG A 298 2.16 9.46 9.25
C ARG A 298 2.06 8.15 10.03
N ALA A 299 1.07 7.29 9.72
CA ALA A 299 0.95 5.97 10.31
C ALA A 299 1.87 5.00 9.54
N VAL A 300 3.16 5.09 9.86
CA VAL A 300 4.20 4.33 9.14
C VAL A 300 4.44 2.94 9.73
N CYS A 301 4.89 2.02 8.87
CA CYS A 301 5.25 0.64 9.20
C CYS A 301 6.72 0.36 8.88
N ASP A 302 7.37 -0.46 9.70
CA ASP A 302 8.67 -1.01 9.36
C ASP A 302 8.51 -2.21 8.42
N MET A 303 9.40 -2.29 7.43
CA MET A 303 9.55 -3.47 6.56
C MET A 303 10.74 -4.32 7.02
N THR A 304 10.68 -5.63 6.84
CA THR A 304 11.85 -6.50 7.06
C THR A 304 12.99 -6.12 6.12
N ALA A 305 14.23 -6.21 6.62
CA ALA A 305 15.41 -5.91 5.82
C ALA A 305 15.52 -6.86 4.63
N GLU A 306 15.17 -8.13 4.82
CA GLU A 306 15.19 -9.16 3.77
C GLU A 306 14.30 -8.76 2.59
N PHE A 307 13.03 -8.45 2.85
CA PHE A 307 12.07 -8.03 1.82
C PHE A 307 12.53 -6.78 1.08
N TYR A 308 12.95 -5.75 1.82
CA TYR A 308 13.39 -4.50 1.22
C TYR A 308 14.64 -4.69 0.34
N LEU A 309 15.68 -5.34 0.88
CA LEU A 309 16.94 -5.53 0.16
C LEU A 309 16.79 -6.47 -1.03
N GLN A 310 15.96 -7.52 -0.92
CA GLN A 310 15.65 -8.40 -2.05
C GLN A 310 14.85 -7.66 -3.13
N THR A 311 13.94 -6.76 -2.74
CA THR A 311 13.20 -5.92 -3.71
C THR A 311 14.15 -4.98 -4.46
N ILE A 312 15.07 -4.31 -3.77
CA ILE A 312 16.08 -3.47 -4.43
C ILE A 312 16.90 -4.28 -5.45
N ASP A 313 17.40 -5.45 -5.04
CA ASP A 313 18.20 -6.31 -5.90
C ASP A 313 17.39 -6.83 -7.10
N LEU A 314 16.27 -7.52 -6.85
CA LEU A 314 15.52 -8.23 -7.89
C LEU A 314 14.70 -7.30 -8.79
N VAL A 315 14.08 -6.26 -8.25
CA VAL A 315 13.20 -5.38 -9.02
C VAL A 315 13.98 -4.27 -9.69
N PHE A 316 14.80 -3.55 -8.93
CA PHE A 316 15.37 -2.28 -9.39
C PHE A 316 16.80 -2.40 -9.95
N GLN A 317 17.61 -3.36 -9.48
CA GLN A 317 19.01 -3.49 -9.92
C GLN A 317 19.14 -4.53 -11.03
N THR A 318 18.77 -5.78 -10.74
CA THR A 318 18.90 -6.92 -11.67
C THR A 318 17.73 -7.03 -12.65
N HIS A 319 16.60 -6.39 -12.35
CA HIS A 319 15.38 -6.44 -13.17
C HIS A 319 14.99 -7.90 -13.50
N ALA A 320 14.98 -8.74 -12.46
CA ALA A 320 14.94 -10.19 -12.61
C ALA A 320 13.68 -10.69 -13.32
N LEU A 321 12.52 -10.08 -13.05
CA LEU A 321 11.25 -10.48 -13.67
C LEU A 321 11.26 -10.20 -15.19
N PRO A 322 11.49 -8.96 -15.67
CA PRO A 322 11.49 -8.68 -17.11
C PRO A 322 12.70 -9.28 -17.85
N ASN A 323 13.78 -9.65 -17.15
CA ASN A 323 14.91 -10.39 -17.73
C ASN A 323 14.70 -11.91 -17.74
N GLY A 324 13.61 -12.43 -17.19
CA GLY A 324 13.34 -13.87 -17.13
C GLY A 324 14.29 -14.64 -16.20
N THR A 325 14.95 -13.96 -15.26
CA THR A 325 15.88 -14.56 -14.29
C THR A 325 15.30 -14.66 -12.89
N MET A 326 14.10 -14.12 -12.66
CA MET A 326 13.41 -14.21 -11.37
C MET A 326 13.11 -15.67 -11.04
N LYS A 327 13.41 -16.05 -9.79
CA LYS A 327 13.07 -17.34 -9.22
C LYS A 327 12.30 -17.13 -7.94
N HIS A 328 11.33 -18.01 -7.71
CA HIS A 328 10.63 -18.14 -6.45
C HIS A 328 11.02 -19.45 -5.78
N ARG A 329 11.64 -19.38 -4.59
CA ARG A 329 12.18 -20.57 -3.88
C ARG A 329 12.98 -21.53 -4.77
N GLY A 330 13.77 -20.97 -5.70
CA GLY A 330 14.59 -21.72 -6.66
C GLY A 330 13.88 -22.14 -7.96
N ARG A 331 12.54 -22.08 -8.02
CA ARG A 331 11.74 -22.34 -9.21
C ARG A 331 11.70 -21.09 -10.12
N PRO A 332 11.94 -21.19 -11.43
CA PRO A 332 11.76 -20.07 -12.35
C PRO A 332 10.34 -19.50 -12.31
N VAL A 333 10.22 -18.18 -12.31
CA VAL A 333 8.96 -17.47 -12.53
C VAL A 333 8.85 -17.19 -14.02
N GLU A 334 7.92 -17.87 -14.71
CA GLU A 334 7.75 -17.76 -16.16
C GLU A 334 6.47 -16.98 -16.51
N PRO A 335 6.55 -15.71 -16.92
CA PRO A 335 5.39 -14.92 -17.34
C PRO A 335 4.52 -15.58 -18.43
N ALA A 336 5.13 -16.40 -19.29
CA ALA A 336 4.44 -17.17 -20.33
C ALA A 336 3.47 -18.23 -19.77
N ALA A 337 3.56 -18.57 -18.48
CA ALA A 337 2.61 -19.48 -17.85
C ALA A 337 1.25 -18.84 -17.56
N ILE A 338 1.14 -17.50 -17.66
CA ILE A 338 -0.12 -16.78 -17.59
C ILE A 338 -0.85 -16.97 -18.94
N THR A 339 -1.82 -17.88 -18.96
CA THR A 339 -2.52 -18.28 -20.20
C THR A 339 -4.01 -17.96 -20.18
N ASP A 340 -4.62 -17.81 -19.01
CA ASP A 340 -6.07 -17.65 -18.87
C ASP A 340 -6.49 -16.69 -17.74
N THR A 341 -5.54 -15.92 -17.20
CA THR A 341 -5.78 -14.77 -16.32
C THR A 341 -5.72 -13.51 -17.17
N ALA A 342 -6.84 -12.79 -17.30
CA ALA A 342 -6.84 -11.56 -18.10
C ALA A 342 -6.06 -10.44 -17.36
N VAL A 343 -5.15 -9.77 -18.06
CA VAL A 343 -4.24 -8.76 -17.47
C VAL A 343 -4.62 -7.35 -17.90
N LEU A 344 -4.82 -6.47 -16.92
CA LEU A 344 -5.04 -5.03 -17.11
C LEU A 344 -3.87 -4.25 -16.48
N ALA A 345 -3.18 -3.46 -17.29
CA ALA A 345 -2.15 -2.53 -16.81
C ALA A 345 -2.68 -1.10 -16.85
N ILE A 346 -2.60 -0.41 -15.72
CA ILE A 346 -3.07 0.98 -15.57
C ILE A 346 -1.90 1.86 -15.13
N GLU A 347 -1.69 2.96 -15.86
CA GLU A 347 -0.65 3.96 -15.58
C GLU A 347 -1.26 5.37 -15.61
N GLY A 348 -0.65 6.30 -14.87
CA GLY A 348 -1.01 7.72 -14.91
C GLY A 348 -0.05 8.49 -15.81
N GLU A 349 -0.56 9.42 -16.62
CA GLU A 349 0.28 10.25 -17.51
C GLU A 349 1.36 11.03 -16.75
N ARG A 350 1.05 11.44 -15.52
CA ARG A 350 1.90 12.26 -14.65
C ARG A 350 2.43 11.46 -13.46
N ASP A 351 2.51 10.13 -13.59
CA ASP A 351 3.11 9.28 -12.57
C ASP A 351 4.64 9.48 -12.54
N ASP A 352 5.10 10.09 -11.45
CA ASP A 352 6.51 10.39 -11.17
C ASP A 352 7.19 9.32 -10.30
N ILE A 353 6.45 8.30 -9.87
CA ILE A 353 6.93 7.18 -9.06
C ILE A 353 7.27 6.01 -9.98
N SER A 354 6.26 5.57 -10.74
CA SER A 354 6.31 4.47 -11.69
C SER A 354 6.07 5.04 -13.08
N GLY A 355 7.14 5.27 -13.82
CA GLY A 355 7.07 5.92 -15.12
C GLY A 355 6.22 5.15 -16.12
N LEU A 356 5.74 5.85 -17.16
CA LEU A 356 5.00 5.25 -18.25
C LEU A 356 5.80 4.11 -18.89
N GLY A 357 5.14 2.97 -19.10
CA GLY A 357 5.75 1.75 -19.62
C GLY A 357 6.07 0.71 -18.55
N GLN A 358 6.37 1.12 -17.31
CA GLN A 358 6.83 0.20 -16.27
C GLN A 358 5.79 -0.86 -15.91
N THR A 359 4.51 -0.49 -15.80
CA THR A 359 3.40 -1.42 -15.53
C THR A 359 2.96 -2.11 -16.82
N ARG A 360 2.92 -1.36 -17.93
CA ARG A 360 2.54 -1.86 -19.26
C ARG A 360 3.41 -3.04 -19.70
N ALA A 361 4.68 -3.08 -19.28
CA ALA A 361 5.60 -4.19 -19.56
C ALA A 361 5.01 -5.57 -19.20
N ALA A 362 4.14 -5.66 -18.19
CA ALA A 362 3.47 -6.91 -17.83
C ALA A 362 2.66 -7.54 -18.98
N LEU A 363 2.09 -6.73 -19.87
CA LEU A 363 1.33 -7.21 -21.03
C LEU A 363 2.24 -7.84 -22.08
N THR A 364 3.44 -7.26 -22.27
CA THR A 364 4.47 -7.77 -23.17
C THR A 364 5.07 -9.07 -22.64
N LEU A 365 5.30 -9.16 -21.32
CA LEU A 365 5.85 -10.34 -20.67
C LEU A 365 4.89 -11.54 -20.72
N ALA A 366 3.57 -11.33 -20.72
CA ALA A 366 2.55 -12.37 -20.81
C ALA A 366 2.42 -12.92 -22.25
N THR A 367 3.48 -13.52 -22.78
CA THR A 367 3.61 -13.89 -24.20
C THR A 367 2.61 -14.95 -24.68
N ALA A 368 2.17 -15.85 -23.80
CA ALA A 368 1.20 -16.90 -24.13
C ALA A 368 -0.26 -16.48 -23.92
N LEU A 369 -0.51 -15.31 -23.31
CA LEU A 369 -1.85 -14.78 -23.09
C LEU A 369 -2.38 -14.14 -24.39
N PRO A 370 -3.61 -14.45 -24.86
CA PRO A 370 -4.18 -13.82 -26.04
C PRO A 370 -4.34 -12.30 -25.88
N ASP A 371 -4.20 -11.55 -26.98
CA ASP A 371 -4.31 -10.08 -26.96
C ASP A 371 -5.68 -9.59 -26.49
N ALA A 372 -6.75 -10.35 -26.76
CA ALA A 372 -8.10 -10.04 -26.26
C ALA A 372 -8.23 -10.11 -24.72
N MET A 373 -7.26 -10.71 -24.03
CA MET A 373 -7.17 -10.80 -22.57
C MET A 373 -6.13 -9.85 -22.00
N LYS A 374 -5.60 -8.92 -22.80
CA LYS A 374 -4.65 -7.88 -22.40
C LYS A 374 -5.28 -6.52 -22.62
N GLN A 375 -5.21 -5.65 -21.62
CA GLN A 375 -5.63 -4.27 -21.77
C GLN A 375 -4.64 -3.31 -21.10
N TYR A 376 -4.33 -2.22 -21.79
CA TYR A 376 -3.58 -1.10 -21.24
C TYR A 376 -4.51 0.11 -21.13
N HIS A 377 -4.46 0.81 -19.99
CA HIS A 377 -5.15 2.08 -19.79
C HIS A 377 -4.19 3.11 -19.23
N MET A 378 -3.96 4.18 -19.98
CA MET A 378 -3.24 5.36 -19.51
C MET A 378 -4.28 6.41 -19.09
N ALA A 379 -4.22 6.86 -17.85
CA ALA A 379 -5.12 7.87 -17.30
C ALA A 379 -4.54 9.30 -17.51
N PRO A 380 -5.13 10.12 -18.41
CA PRO A 380 -4.60 11.44 -18.74
C PRO A 380 -4.60 12.41 -17.55
N GLY A 381 -3.50 13.12 -17.36
CA GLY A 381 -3.33 14.11 -16.30
C GLY A 381 -3.30 13.55 -14.87
N VAL A 382 -3.33 12.22 -14.70
CA VAL A 382 -3.35 11.55 -13.40
C VAL A 382 -1.91 11.25 -12.95
N GLY A 383 -1.57 11.65 -11.72
CA GLY A 383 -0.33 11.24 -11.05
C GLY A 383 -0.52 9.96 -10.24
N HIS A 384 0.57 9.41 -9.68
CA HIS A 384 0.60 8.07 -9.08
C HIS A 384 -0.57 7.76 -8.14
N TYR A 385 -0.81 8.63 -7.15
CA TYR A 385 -1.84 8.40 -6.14
C TYR A 385 -3.26 8.51 -6.70
N GLY A 386 -3.46 9.39 -7.67
CA GLY A 386 -4.74 9.56 -8.36
C GLY A 386 -5.17 8.31 -9.13
N ILE A 387 -4.24 7.37 -9.37
CA ILE A 387 -4.54 6.11 -10.03
C ILE A 387 -5.44 5.21 -9.18
N PHE A 388 -5.31 5.27 -7.85
CA PHE A 388 -5.98 4.33 -6.94
C PHE A 388 -6.77 5.01 -5.82
N ASN A 389 -6.71 6.34 -5.69
CA ASN A 389 -7.49 7.08 -4.71
C ASN A 389 -7.84 8.50 -5.24
N GLY A 390 -8.69 9.24 -4.53
CA GLY A 390 -9.16 10.57 -4.94
C GLY A 390 -10.22 10.54 -6.05
N SER A 391 -10.54 11.72 -6.60
CA SER A 391 -11.65 11.86 -7.55
C SER A 391 -11.38 11.14 -8.87
N LYS A 392 -10.13 11.14 -9.33
CA LYS A 392 -9.67 10.51 -10.57
C LYS A 392 -9.84 9.00 -10.53
N TRP A 393 -9.46 8.36 -9.42
CA TRP A 393 -9.75 6.95 -9.19
C TRP A 393 -11.25 6.66 -9.30
N ARG A 394 -12.09 7.38 -8.54
CA ARG A 394 -13.53 7.10 -8.47
C ARG A 394 -14.25 7.24 -9.82
N THR A 395 -13.84 8.22 -10.63
CA THR A 395 -14.59 8.65 -11.84
C THR A 395 -14.00 8.17 -13.15
N LEU A 396 -12.68 7.97 -13.24
CA LEU A 396 -12.00 7.63 -14.50
C LEU A 396 -11.47 6.19 -14.52
N ILE A 397 -11.02 5.67 -13.38
CA ILE A 397 -10.21 4.44 -13.35
C ILE A 397 -10.98 3.25 -12.76
N ALA A 398 -11.72 3.45 -11.67
CA ALA A 398 -12.58 2.42 -11.10
C ALA A 398 -13.60 1.86 -12.12
N PRO A 399 -14.26 2.68 -12.97
CA PRO A 399 -15.12 2.15 -14.02
C PRO A 399 -14.41 1.24 -15.02
N VAL A 400 -13.14 1.51 -15.34
CA VAL A 400 -12.33 0.65 -16.24
C VAL A 400 -12.07 -0.71 -15.59
N LEU A 401 -11.78 -0.72 -14.28
CA LEU A 401 -11.63 -1.96 -13.53
C LEU A 401 -12.94 -2.75 -13.46
N GLU A 402 -14.07 -2.09 -13.19
CA GLU A 402 -15.39 -2.71 -13.14
C GLU A 402 -15.79 -3.32 -14.48
N GLU A 403 -15.57 -2.59 -15.57
CA GLU A 403 -15.81 -3.09 -16.92
C GLU A 403 -14.92 -4.30 -17.22
N TRP A 404 -13.64 -4.25 -16.84
CA TRP A 404 -12.70 -5.37 -17.02
C TRP A 404 -13.13 -6.62 -16.25
N MET A 405 -13.50 -6.45 -14.98
CA MET A 405 -14.01 -7.54 -14.15
C MET A 405 -15.31 -8.11 -14.71
N THR A 406 -16.24 -7.26 -15.16
CA THR A 406 -17.51 -7.69 -15.74
C THR A 406 -17.31 -8.46 -17.05
N ARG A 407 -16.47 -7.95 -17.95
CA ARG A 407 -16.18 -8.56 -19.25
C ARG A 407 -15.59 -9.97 -19.12
N HIS A 408 -14.79 -10.19 -18.08
CA HIS A 408 -14.10 -11.46 -17.88
C HIS A 408 -14.73 -12.35 -16.81
N GLY A 409 -15.64 -11.86 -15.97
CA GLY A 409 -16.15 -12.51 -14.75
C GLY A 409 -17.18 -13.63 -14.93
N GLY A 410 -17.65 -13.87 -16.16
CA GLY A 410 -18.57 -14.95 -16.52
C GLY A 410 -20.04 -14.69 -16.23
#